data_AF-A0A6A4W9C6-F1
#
_entry.id   AF-A0A6A4W9C6-F1
#
_cell.length_a   1.000
_cell.length_b   1.000
_cell.length_c   1.000
_cell.angle_alpha   90.00
_cell.angle_beta   90.00
_cell.angle_gamma   90.00
#
_symmetry.space_group_name_H-M   'P 1'
#
loop_
_entity.id
_entity.type
_entity.pdbx_description
1 polymer ?
#
loop_
_entity_poly.entity_id
_entity_poly.type
_entity_poly.pdbx_seq_one_letter_code
_entity_poly.pdbx_strand_id
1 'polypeptide(L)'
;MGVLWPGRPLASVVALLLVIGVHGIPKSEFFPYGAEVYDDVLPKKDEISSPELKFTTPLLFYKQEYNGAYINSNGLLSFMTELPNFYNVPFPLDYPLIAPLYSDVDTRGAGDVFYRWVHHQTEQH
;
A
#
# COMPACT_ATOMS: atom_id res chain seq x y z
N MET A 1 1.89 7.74 -64.07
CA MET A 1 0.72 7.53 -63.18
C MET A 1 1.22 7.10 -61.81
N GLY A 2 1.05 7.91 -60.77
CA GLY A 2 1.36 7.53 -59.38
C GLY A 2 0.07 7.54 -58.57
N VAL A 3 -0.31 6.38 -58.04
CA VAL A 3 -1.52 6.22 -57.22
C VAL A 3 -1.16 6.53 -55.77
N LEU A 4 -1.66 7.64 -55.24
CA LEU A 4 -1.65 7.96 -53.81
C LEU A 4 -2.73 7.12 -53.11
N TRP A 5 -2.33 6.23 -52.19
CA TRP A 5 -3.26 5.47 -51.36
C TRP A 5 -3.70 6.31 -50.14
N PRO A 6 -5.00 6.59 -49.92
CA PRO A 6 -5.48 7.23 -48.71
C PRO A 6 -5.85 6.13 -47.72
N GLY A 7 -5.11 5.98 -46.62
CA GLY A 7 -5.44 4.88 -45.72
C GLY A 7 -4.66 4.79 -44.42
N ARG A 8 -4.51 5.90 -43.69
CA ARG A 8 -3.99 5.86 -42.30
C ARG A 8 -4.57 6.86 -41.26
N PRO A 9 -5.65 7.64 -41.46
CA PRO A 9 -6.12 8.54 -40.39
C PRO A 9 -6.89 7.82 -39.26
N LEU A 10 -7.55 6.70 -39.55
CA LEU A 10 -8.51 6.09 -38.60
C LEU A 10 -7.81 5.43 -37.39
N ALA A 11 -6.71 4.72 -37.60
CA ALA A 11 -5.97 4.06 -36.52
C ALA A 11 -5.32 5.07 -35.54
N SER A 12 -4.82 6.19 -36.07
CA SER A 12 -4.25 7.27 -35.24
C SER A 12 -5.31 8.01 -34.43
N VAL A 13 -6.52 8.20 -34.98
CA VAL A 13 -7.65 8.81 -34.25
C VAL A 13 -8.15 7.89 -33.14
N VAL A 14 -8.25 6.58 -33.37
CA VAL A 14 -8.64 5.61 -32.33
C VAL A 14 -7.57 5.52 -31.22
N ALA A 15 -6.29 5.52 -31.56
CA ALA A 15 -5.21 5.56 -30.57
C ALA A 15 -5.24 6.86 -29.74
N LEU A 16 -5.52 8.00 -30.37
CA LEU A 16 -5.66 9.29 -29.68
C LEU A 16 -6.89 9.30 -28.75
N LEU A 17 -8.03 8.74 -29.19
CA LEU A 17 -9.24 8.62 -28.37
C LEU A 17 -9.07 7.68 -27.16
N LEU A 18 -8.27 6.62 -27.29
CA LEU A 18 -7.93 5.72 -26.17
C LEU A 18 -7.01 6.37 -25.13
N VAL A 19 -6.18 7.35 -25.52
CA VAL A 19 -5.34 8.13 -24.58
C VAL A 19 -6.17 9.13 -23.77
N ILE A 20 -7.29 9.65 -24.31
CA ILE A 20 -8.17 10.62 -23.63
C ILE A 20 -9.00 9.95 -22.50
N GLY A 21 -9.11 8.62 -22.49
CA GLY A 21 -9.89 7.88 -21.48
C GLY A 21 -9.14 7.51 -20.20
N VAL A 22 -7.81 7.60 -20.17
CA VAL A 22 -7.01 7.17 -19.01
C VAL A 22 -6.88 8.32 -18.02
N HIS A 23 -7.65 8.26 -16.92
CA HIS A 23 -7.52 9.17 -15.79
C HIS A 23 -6.82 8.43 -14.63
N GLY A 24 -5.79 9.05 -14.06
CA GLY A 24 -5.18 8.58 -12.81
C GLY A 24 -5.84 9.23 -11.61
N ILE A 25 -5.84 8.54 -10.47
CA ILE A 25 -6.27 9.13 -9.20
C ILE A 25 -5.16 10.10 -8.75
N PRO A 26 -5.45 11.40 -8.53
CA PRO A 26 -4.46 12.34 -8.05
C PRO A 26 -4.03 11.99 -6.62
N LYS A 27 -2.79 12.32 -6.25
CA LYS A 27 -2.25 12.05 -4.90
C LYS A 27 -3.12 12.62 -3.77
N SER A 28 -3.82 13.73 -4.03
CA SER A 28 -4.73 14.38 -3.08
C SER A 28 -5.97 13.56 -2.73
N GLU A 29 -6.32 12.53 -3.52
CA GLU A 29 -7.43 11.62 -3.23
C GLU A 29 -7.00 10.39 -2.42
N PHE A 30 -5.69 10.17 -2.20
CA PHE A 30 -5.20 9.13 -1.30
C PHE A 30 -5.14 9.64 0.14
N PHE A 31 -5.04 8.71 1.09
CA PHE A 31 -4.74 9.05 2.47
C PHE A 31 -3.47 9.92 2.54
N PRO A 32 -3.49 11.05 3.27
CA PRO A 32 -2.30 11.86 3.41
C PRO A 32 -1.23 11.02 4.14
N TYR A 33 0.02 11.13 3.69
CA TYR A 33 1.12 10.32 4.19
C TYR A 33 2.41 11.13 4.28
N GLY A 34 3.37 10.63 5.06
CA GLY A 34 4.69 11.21 5.26
C GLY A 34 4.84 12.02 6.55
N ALA A 35 6.04 12.59 6.72
CA ALA A 35 6.41 13.30 7.94
C ALA A 35 5.48 14.50 8.25
N GLU A 36 4.89 15.10 7.21
CA GLU A 36 3.97 16.25 7.31
C GLU A 36 2.71 15.92 8.15
N VAL A 37 2.36 14.64 8.23
CA VAL A 37 1.19 14.15 8.96
C VAL A 37 1.56 13.16 10.07
N TYR A 38 2.81 13.25 10.54
CA TYR A 38 3.36 12.53 11.67
C TYR A 38 3.41 11.01 11.47
N ASP A 39 3.62 10.57 10.23
CA ASP A 39 3.92 9.16 9.97
C ASP A 39 5.35 8.81 10.41
N ASP A 40 5.48 7.63 11.00
CA ASP A 40 6.76 6.95 11.10
C ASP A 40 7.14 6.36 9.74
N VAL A 41 8.44 6.11 9.55
CA VAL A 41 8.98 5.53 8.32
C VAL A 41 9.87 4.34 8.66
N LEU A 42 9.71 3.23 7.92
CA LEU A 42 10.64 2.11 8.04
C LEU A 42 12.00 2.51 7.44
N PRO A 43 13.13 2.08 8.04
CA PRO A 43 14.44 2.26 7.42
C PRO A 43 14.48 1.63 6.02
N LYS A 44 15.22 2.25 5.09
CA LYS A 44 15.46 1.69 3.75
C LYS A 44 16.31 0.42 3.84
N LYS A 45 15.62 -0.70 3.97
CA LYS A 45 16.20 -2.02 4.13
C LYS A 45 15.26 -3.05 3.53
N ASP A 46 15.87 -4.14 3.10
CA ASP A 46 15.17 -5.36 2.73
C ASP A 46 14.80 -6.16 3.97
N GLU A 47 13.67 -6.86 3.91
CA GLU A 47 13.13 -7.71 4.98
C GLU A 47 13.19 -7.06 6.38
N ILE A 48 12.37 -6.03 6.59
CA ILE A 48 12.35 -5.27 7.86
C ILE A 48 10.93 -5.14 8.40
N SER A 49 10.85 -5.07 9.73
CA SER A 49 9.61 -4.80 10.47
C SER A 49 9.81 -3.60 11.39
N SER A 50 8.71 -2.89 11.67
CA SER A 50 8.67 -1.89 12.74
C SER A 50 8.84 -2.54 14.11
N PRO A 51 9.24 -1.78 15.13
CA PRO A 51 8.90 -2.09 16.52
C PRO A 51 7.39 -2.24 16.71
N GLU A 52 6.96 -2.77 17.86
CA GLU A 52 5.54 -2.87 18.19
C GLU A 52 4.89 -1.47 18.23
N LEU A 53 3.94 -1.24 17.32
CA LEU A 53 3.08 -0.06 17.33
C LEU A 53 1.95 -0.29 18.33
N LYS A 54 2.02 0.38 19.48
CA LYS A 54 1.00 0.26 20.53
C LYS A 54 -0.24 1.07 20.20
N PHE A 55 -1.40 0.43 20.29
CA PHE A 55 -2.68 1.06 20.07
C PHE A 55 -3.16 1.77 21.34
N THR A 56 -3.81 2.91 21.16
CA THR A 56 -4.49 3.62 22.27
C THR A 56 -5.78 2.91 22.69
N THR A 57 -6.39 2.16 21.78
CA THR A 57 -7.62 1.37 22.01
C THR A 57 -7.40 -0.01 21.40
N PRO A 58 -7.73 -1.11 22.13
CA PRO A 58 -7.56 -2.46 21.59
C PRO A 58 -8.31 -2.64 20.28
N LEU A 59 -7.66 -3.26 19.29
CA LEU A 59 -8.28 -3.65 18.04
C LEU A 59 -8.89 -5.05 18.18
N LEU A 60 -10.19 -5.18 17.93
CA LEU A 60 -10.86 -6.48 17.87
C LEU A 60 -10.69 -7.11 16.48
N PHE A 61 -9.94 -8.19 16.40
CA PHE A 61 -9.69 -8.94 15.17
C PHE A 61 -9.91 -10.44 15.41
N TYR A 62 -10.76 -11.09 14.59
CA TYR A 62 -11.17 -12.49 14.78
C TYR A 62 -11.60 -12.85 16.23
N LYS A 63 -12.37 -11.97 16.88
CA LYS A 63 -12.86 -12.12 18.27
C LYS A 63 -11.76 -12.11 19.35
N GLN A 64 -10.56 -11.67 18.99
CA GLN A 64 -9.47 -11.44 19.92
C GLN A 64 -9.08 -9.97 19.93
N GLU A 65 -8.80 -9.43 21.11
CA GLU A 65 -8.31 -8.07 21.27
C GLU A 65 -6.79 -8.03 21.18
N TYR A 66 -6.26 -7.08 20.41
CA TYR A 66 -4.84 -6.81 20.28
C TYR A 66 -4.53 -5.36 20.69
N ASN A 67 -3.46 -5.18 21.45
CA ASN A 67 -3.03 -3.87 21.96
C ASN A 67 -1.93 -3.22 21.12
N GLY A 68 -1.52 -3.89 20.05
CA GLY A 68 -0.51 -3.40 19.14
C GLY A 68 -0.37 -4.30 17.93
N ALA A 69 0.48 -3.87 17.00
CA ALA A 69 0.84 -4.63 15.82
C ALA A 69 2.24 -4.26 15.32
N TYR A 70 2.72 -5.04 14.38
CA TYR A 70 3.99 -4.83 13.69
C TYR A 70 3.71 -4.66 12.20
N ILE A 71 4.44 -3.73 11.57
CA ILE A 71 4.30 -3.41 10.15
C ILE A 71 5.60 -3.79 9.45
N ASN A 72 5.52 -4.67 8.46
CA ASN A 72 6.70 -5.04 7.67
C ASN A 72 6.73 -4.34 6.31
N SER A 73 7.92 -4.31 5.69
CA SER A 73 8.13 -3.71 4.37
C SER A 73 7.33 -4.37 3.24
N ASN A 74 6.91 -5.63 3.44
CA ASN A 74 6.19 -6.46 2.47
C ASN A 74 4.66 -6.24 2.49
N GLY A 75 4.18 -5.33 3.34
CA GLY A 75 2.78 -4.95 3.44
C GLY A 75 1.96 -5.75 4.46
N LEU A 76 2.59 -6.50 5.34
CA LEU A 76 1.93 -7.26 6.40
C LEU A 76 1.79 -6.43 7.68
N LEU A 77 0.60 -6.51 8.28
CA LEU A 77 0.31 -6.09 9.64
C LEU A 77 0.08 -7.34 10.50
N SER A 78 1.01 -7.66 11.39
CA SER A 78 0.92 -8.82 12.29
C SER A 78 0.63 -8.40 13.73
N PHE A 79 -0.15 -9.20 14.45
CA PHE A 79 -0.61 -8.83 15.80
C PHE A 79 0.07 -9.57 16.96
N MET A 80 0.91 -10.57 16.67
CA MET A 80 1.58 -11.38 17.71
C MET A 80 3.09 -11.18 17.79
N THR A 81 3.74 -10.99 16.64
CA THR A 81 5.19 -10.85 16.54
C THR A 81 5.55 -10.11 15.26
N GLU A 82 6.75 -9.53 15.21
CA GLU A 82 7.34 -9.07 13.95
C GLU A 82 7.54 -10.24 12.99
N LEU A 83 7.29 -10.00 11.70
CA LEU A 83 7.52 -10.93 10.60
C LEU A 83 8.29 -10.20 9.48
N PRO A 84 9.60 -9.95 9.66
CA PRO A 84 10.36 -9.10 8.73
C PRO A 84 10.55 -9.73 7.35
N ASN A 85 10.66 -11.05 7.28
CA ASN A 85 11.01 -11.76 6.04
C ASN A 85 9.79 -11.98 5.16
N PHE A 86 10.02 -12.05 3.85
CA PHE A 86 9.00 -12.49 2.91
C PHE A 86 8.86 -14.01 2.96
N TYR A 87 7.61 -14.48 3.04
CA TYR A 87 7.29 -15.89 2.89
C TYR A 87 6.36 -16.03 1.69
N ASN A 88 6.63 -16.95 0.78
CA ASN A 88 5.72 -17.24 -0.33
C ASN A 88 4.73 -18.35 0.08
N VAL A 89 3.78 -18.03 0.95
CA VAL A 89 2.79 -18.96 1.50
C VAL A 89 1.40 -18.37 1.26
N PRO A 90 0.43 -19.16 0.76
CA PRO A 90 -0.92 -18.64 0.53
C PRO A 90 -1.65 -18.35 1.85
N PHE A 91 -2.58 -17.40 1.81
CA PHE A 91 -3.50 -17.15 2.90
C PHE A 91 -4.52 -18.29 3.08
N PRO A 92 -5.02 -18.51 4.32
CA PRO A 92 -4.60 -17.86 5.56
C PRO A 92 -3.29 -18.42 6.11
N LEU A 93 -2.49 -17.57 6.76
CA LEU A 93 -1.34 -18.04 7.54
C LEU A 93 -1.77 -18.43 8.97
N ASP A 94 -0.92 -19.16 9.69
CA ASP A 94 -1.17 -19.57 11.08
C ASP A 94 -1.15 -18.41 12.09
N TYR A 95 -0.74 -17.22 11.65
CA TYR A 95 -0.69 -16.01 12.47
C TYR A 95 -1.82 -15.04 12.12
N PRO A 96 -2.40 -14.35 13.11
CA PRO A 96 -3.37 -13.30 12.85
C PRO A 96 -2.64 -12.11 12.20
N LEU A 97 -2.97 -11.84 10.94
CA LEU A 97 -2.42 -10.73 10.19
C LEU A 97 -3.37 -10.21 9.11
N ILE A 98 -3.16 -8.96 8.73
CA ILE A 98 -3.81 -8.29 7.60
C ILE A 98 -2.73 -8.00 6.57
N ALA A 99 -3.01 -8.25 5.29
CA ALA A 99 -2.09 -7.96 4.21
C ALA A 99 -2.76 -7.09 3.14
N PRO A 100 -2.81 -5.75 3.33
CA PRO A 100 -3.28 -4.85 2.30
C PRO A 100 -2.40 -4.94 1.03
N LEU A 101 -1.12 -5.27 1.23
CA LEU A 101 -0.19 -5.68 0.20
C LEU A 101 0.52 -6.95 0.67
N TYR A 102 0.83 -7.86 -0.25
CA TYR A 102 1.62 -9.05 0.05
C TYR A 102 2.59 -9.28 -1.09
N SER A 103 3.77 -8.68 -0.99
CA SER A 103 4.75 -8.69 -2.07
C SER A 103 6.15 -8.62 -1.48
N ASP A 104 7.11 -9.17 -2.23
CA ASP A 104 8.52 -9.10 -1.91
C ASP A 104 9.04 -7.70 -2.28
N VAL A 105 9.03 -6.78 -1.29
CA VAL A 105 9.31 -5.35 -1.49
C VAL A 105 10.69 -5.00 -0.94
N ASP A 106 11.57 -4.55 -1.84
CA ASP A 106 12.90 -4.04 -1.49
C ASP A 106 12.96 -2.51 -1.60
N THR A 107 12.97 -1.83 -0.44
CA THR A 107 13.02 -0.36 -0.36
C THR A 107 14.44 0.22 -0.47
N ARG A 108 15.49 -0.60 -0.58
CA ARG A 108 16.88 -0.13 -0.75
C ARG A 108 17.06 0.63 -2.06
N GLY A 109 16.35 0.21 -3.11
CA GLY A 109 16.41 0.82 -4.44
C GLY A 109 15.57 2.10 -4.56
N ALA A 110 14.31 2.04 -4.12
CA ALA A 110 13.38 3.16 -4.18
C ALA A 110 12.16 2.92 -3.28
N GLY A 111 11.37 3.98 -3.07
CA GLY A 111 10.17 3.93 -2.24
C GLY A 111 10.47 4.05 -0.75
N ASP A 112 9.40 4.24 0.01
CA ASP A 112 9.39 4.41 1.46
C ASP A 112 8.10 3.78 1.99
N VAL A 113 8.16 3.17 3.17
CA VAL A 113 6.99 2.61 3.86
C VAL A 113 6.67 3.51 5.04
N PHE A 114 5.61 4.29 4.89
CA PHE A 114 5.08 5.18 5.93
C PHE A 114 3.95 4.50 6.69
N TYR A 115 3.90 4.72 8.01
CA TYR A 115 2.86 4.16 8.86
C TYR A 115 2.54 5.04 10.05
N ARG A 116 1.30 4.94 10.53
CA ARG A 116 0.83 5.55 11.78
C ARG A 116 -0.39 4.82 12.29
N TRP A 117 -0.63 4.93 13.59
CA TRP A 117 -1.91 4.59 14.19
C TRP A 117 -2.78 5.85 14.26
N VAL A 118 -3.89 5.87 13.52
CA VAL A 118 -4.87 6.97 13.58
C VAL A 118 -6.08 6.52 14.37
N HIS A 119 -6.39 7.24 15.44
CA HIS A 119 -7.69 7.14 16.09
C HIS A 119 -8.63 8.17 15.47
N HIS A 120 -9.59 7.74 14.67
CA HIS A 120 -10.73 8.60 14.34
C HIS A 120 -11.59 8.75 15.58
N GLN A 121 -11.46 9.88 16.27
CA GLN A 121 -12.56 10.36 17.10
C GLN A 121 -13.68 10.74 16.14
N THR A 122 -14.79 10.02 16.18
CA THR A 122 -16.01 10.47 15.51
C THR A 122 -16.30 11.87 16.05
N GLU A 123 -16.24 12.90 15.21
CA GLU A 123 -16.69 14.23 15.60
C GLU A 123 -18.16 14.09 16.01
N GLN A 124 -18.41 14.25 17.31
CA GLN A 124 -19.76 14.33 17.86
C GLN A 124 -20.33 15.66 17.39
N HIS A 125 -21.07 15.61 16.30
CA HIS A 125 -22.06 16.62 15.92
C HIS A 125 -23.44 16.19 16.40
#